data_AF-C1FJ82-F1
#
_entry.id   AF-C1FJ82-F1
#
_cell.length_a   1.000
_cell.length_b   1.000
_cell.length_c   1.000
_cell.angle_alpha   90.00
_cell.angle_beta   90.00
_cell.angle_gamma   90.00
#
_symmetry.space_group_name_H-M   'P 1'
#
loop_
_entity.id
_entity.type
_entity.pdbx_description
1 polymer ?
#
loop_
_entity_poly.entity_id
_entity_poly.type
_entity_poly.pdbx_seq_one_letter_code
_entity_poly.pdbx_strand_id
1 'polypeptide(L)'
;MTASAIAIPARILLSRRPRVSRAPVGRGGASRVVSVRAAAGNRLRGKKEYVPTDRVASLQNEGAYAVLAAANALEAKGKDIVHLEIGQPGFPSPAHVVDAGVEAITGGKTKYSNPSGIPNLKRAIAEYVTRTRGVATSPAQVVVGPGAKPGLFFPTLALVQPGDEVMYPDPGFPTYRAMIEVAGATPVPVPLRPDGASFDMAAFRSKVSDRTKLIVLNSPANPTGGVMPREDVEEVAAIATSADAWVLSDEIYSRLTYDQSEGATSAYSLPDMKERTVLVDGFSKTYCMTGWRLGWAVMPEALAARTELLAVHSYGCVATFTQEAGVAALEGPQDQVDEMVAEYKKRRDFVVSALNAIDGVECPIPAGAFYAFPDVSSFGMTSKQIANLLLNEGGVAVLPGTDFGANGEGKIRLSYVGDMDTLKEGCARIAKVLGKLSSEKKDDDSSKEKKSNDNSSYIITPDSSKGNVGNAMPVIGGGGGGLGANMTWEELDEKVNTYPMDRKFQAIGEGGQSFIDEVVALIEKALGRSVPSGNVTTRPSKKGKYVAVNVTVRLENGNEVLEVYGALKSCERVKWFL
;
A
#
# COMPACT_ATOMS: atom_id res chain seq x y z
N MET A 1 38.35 -34.53 -29.44
CA MET A 1 39.64 -34.31 -30.14
C MET A 1 39.44 -33.07 -31.01
N THR A 2 40.15 -31.96 -30.94
CA THR A 2 41.34 -31.51 -30.19
C THR A 2 41.34 -29.99 -30.29
N ALA A 3 41.66 -29.30 -29.20
CA ALA A 3 42.00 -27.89 -29.17
C ALA A 3 43.36 -27.65 -29.85
N SER A 4 43.58 -26.45 -30.41
CA SER A 4 44.92 -25.89 -30.53
C SER A 4 44.88 -24.36 -30.48
N ALA A 5 45.39 -23.84 -29.37
CA ALA A 5 45.95 -22.52 -29.24
C ALA A 5 47.36 -22.50 -29.88
N ILE A 6 47.76 -21.37 -30.47
CA ILE A 6 49.16 -21.02 -30.70
C ILE A 6 49.36 -19.56 -30.27
N ALA A 7 50.42 -19.36 -29.50
CA ALA A 7 50.81 -18.12 -28.85
C ALA A 7 52.14 -17.60 -29.43
N ILE A 8 52.29 -16.26 -29.52
CA ILE A 8 53.50 -15.41 -29.25
C ILE A 8 54.61 -15.45 -30.35
N PRO A 9 55.27 -14.31 -30.75
CA PRO A 9 55.93 -13.38 -29.83
C PRO A 9 55.91 -11.86 -30.09
N ALA A 10 56.17 -11.17 -28.98
CA ALA A 10 56.53 -9.77 -28.86
C ALA A 10 57.91 -9.45 -29.45
N ARG A 11 58.06 -8.25 -30.05
CA ARG A 11 59.33 -7.52 -30.02
C ARG A 11 59.12 -6.00 -30.04
N ILE A 12 59.88 -5.39 -29.14
CA ILE A 12 60.05 -3.98 -28.79
C ILE A 12 60.70 -3.19 -29.93
N LEU A 13 60.28 -1.94 -30.15
CA LEU A 13 61.19 -0.85 -30.56
C LEU A 13 60.60 0.54 -30.21
N LEU A 14 61.47 1.37 -29.65
CA LEU A 14 61.26 2.65 -28.97
C LEU A 14 61.21 3.87 -29.90
N SER A 15 60.67 4.96 -29.34
CA SER A 15 60.93 6.39 -29.61
C SER A 15 60.12 7.00 -30.76
N ARG A 16 59.39 8.12 -30.64
CA ARG A 16 59.78 9.47 -30.18
C ARG A 16 58.52 10.34 -29.92
N ARG A 17 58.55 11.20 -28.88
CA ARG A 17 57.53 12.24 -28.60
C ARG A 17 57.83 13.54 -29.38
N PRO A 18 56.84 14.36 -29.79
CA PRO A 18 57.06 15.75 -30.16
C PRO A 18 56.96 16.70 -28.95
N ARG A 19 57.79 17.74 -29.00
CA ARG A 19 57.94 18.85 -28.05
C ARG A 19 56.79 19.85 -28.14
N VAL A 20 56.45 20.49 -27.02
CA VAL A 20 55.77 21.80 -26.99
C VAL A 20 56.67 22.81 -26.25
N SER A 21 56.72 24.01 -26.82
CA SER A 21 57.67 25.11 -26.64
C SER A 21 57.54 25.92 -25.35
N ARG A 22 58.67 26.48 -24.90
CA ARG A 22 58.80 27.51 -23.86
C ARG A 22 58.85 28.92 -24.48
N ALA A 23 58.32 29.90 -23.77
CA ALA A 23 58.67 31.34 -23.83
C ALA A 23 58.45 31.96 -22.41
N PRO A 24 58.95 33.17 -22.07
CA PRO A 24 60.14 33.34 -21.25
C PRO A 24 59.92 33.96 -19.85
N VAL A 25 60.99 33.94 -19.07
CA VAL A 25 61.13 34.37 -17.68
C VAL A 25 61.28 35.90 -17.56
N GLY A 26 60.45 36.52 -16.72
CA GLY A 26 60.62 37.88 -16.19
C GLY A 26 60.84 37.85 -14.67
N ARG A 27 61.84 38.61 -14.19
CA ARG A 27 62.30 38.67 -12.79
C ARG A 27 61.46 39.62 -11.93
N GLY A 28 61.35 39.28 -10.63
CA GLY A 28 61.42 40.24 -9.52
C GLY A 28 60.10 40.63 -8.84
N GLY A 29 59.90 40.20 -7.59
CA GLY A 29 58.85 40.73 -6.71
C GLY A 29 58.59 39.88 -5.47
N ALA A 30 59.05 40.37 -4.33
CA ALA A 30 59.01 39.82 -2.97
C ALA A 30 57.92 38.79 -2.61
N SER A 31 58.36 37.65 -2.08
CA SER A 31 57.53 36.61 -1.45
C SER A 31 56.90 37.15 -0.16
N ARG A 32 55.58 37.32 -0.17
CA ARG A 32 54.77 37.54 1.02
C ARG A 32 54.34 36.16 1.53
N VAL A 33 55.07 35.62 2.51
CA VAL A 33 54.72 34.36 3.17
C VAL A 33 53.40 34.56 3.92
N VAL A 34 52.30 34.16 3.31
CA VAL A 34 51.04 33.94 4.02
C VAL A 34 51.18 32.59 4.72
N SER A 35 51.46 32.63 6.02
CA SER A 35 51.42 31.47 6.88
C SER A 35 49.97 31.00 6.99
N VAL A 36 49.56 30.09 6.11
CA VAL A 36 48.35 29.30 6.31
C VAL A 36 48.64 28.36 7.47
N ARG A 37 48.26 28.79 8.68
CA ARG A 37 48.13 27.90 9.84
C ARG A 37 47.25 26.73 9.40
N ALA A 38 47.86 25.55 9.26
CA ALA A 38 47.14 24.31 9.18
C ALA A 38 46.34 24.18 10.48
N ALA A 39 45.05 24.48 10.43
CA ALA A 39 44.11 24.11 11.46
C ALA A 39 43.99 22.58 11.40
N ALA A 40 44.85 21.92 12.19
CA ALA A 40 44.67 20.55 12.60
C ALA A 40 43.35 20.47 13.39
N GLY A 41 42.28 20.18 12.66
CA GLY A 41 40.96 19.91 13.18
C GLY A 41 40.39 18.78 12.36
N ASN A 42 40.93 17.58 12.56
CA ASN A 42 40.41 16.35 11.98
C ASN A 42 39.06 16.04 12.66
N ARG A 43 38.03 16.84 12.39
CA ARG A 43 36.64 16.49 12.67
C ARG A 43 36.30 15.39 11.67
N LEU A 44 36.49 14.14 12.10
CA LEU A 44 35.76 13.02 11.53
C LEU A 44 34.29 13.44 11.53
N ARG A 45 33.75 13.86 10.37
CA ARG A 45 32.31 14.09 10.23
C ARG A 45 31.68 12.75 10.58
N GLY A 46 30.89 12.72 11.66
CA GLY A 46 30.17 11.52 12.07
C GLY A 46 29.39 10.94 10.90
N LYS A 47 29.02 9.64 10.97
CA LYS A 47 28.16 9.03 9.96
C LYS A 47 26.94 9.94 9.75
N LYS A 48 26.71 10.38 8.52
CA LYS A 48 25.52 11.14 8.17
C LYS A 48 24.32 10.20 8.35
N GLU A 49 23.49 10.47 9.33
CA GLU A 49 22.21 9.78 9.49
C GLU A 49 21.29 10.17 8.33
N TYR A 50 20.61 9.17 7.76
CA TYR A 50 19.62 9.42 6.73
C TYR A 50 18.31 9.78 7.40
N VAL A 51 17.79 10.97 7.09
CA VAL A 51 16.46 11.42 7.50
C VAL A 51 15.66 11.58 6.20
N PRO A 52 14.53 10.85 6.03
CA PRO A 52 13.69 11.00 4.86
C PRO A 52 13.09 12.42 4.80
N THR A 53 12.81 12.90 3.59
CA THR A 53 12.08 14.15 3.41
C THR A 53 10.58 13.92 3.61
N ASP A 54 9.83 14.98 3.91
CA ASP A 54 8.38 14.91 4.12
C ASP A 54 7.64 14.24 2.95
N ARG A 55 8.13 14.44 1.71
CA ARG A 55 7.56 13.83 0.50
C ARG A 55 7.62 12.30 0.46
N VAL A 56 8.53 11.68 1.20
CA VAL A 56 8.72 10.23 1.21
C VAL A 56 8.60 9.61 2.59
N ALA A 57 8.51 10.42 3.64
CA ALA A 57 8.40 9.96 5.02
C ALA A 57 7.07 9.23 5.28
N SER A 58 5.99 9.60 4.59
CA SER A 58 4.68 8.96 4.74
C SER A 58 4.52 7.64 3.97
N LEU A 59 5.45 7.32 3.06
CA LEU A 59 5.35 6.14 2.20
C LEU A 59 5.40 4.85 3.02
N GLN A 60 4.34 4.04 2.89
CA GLN A 60 4.23 2.73 3.50
C GLN A 60 4.53 1.63 2.47
N ASN A 61 4.95 0.46 2.95
CA ASN A 61 5.01 -0.73 2.10
C ASN A 61 3.58 -1.13 1.67
N GLU A 62 3.44 -1.54 0.42
CA GLU A 62 2.17 -2.07 -0.08
C GLU A 62 1.92 -3.45 0.56
N GLY A 63 0.78 -3.61 1.24
CA GLY A 63 0.48 -4.78 2.07
C GLY A 63 0.52 -6.12 1.32
N ALA A 64 0.22 -6.09 0.01
CA ALA A 64 0.40 -7.23 -0.90
C ALA A 64 1.79 -7.88 -0.82
N TYR A 65 2.85 -7.07 -0.84
CA TYR A 65 4.22 -7.60 -0.77
C TYR A 65 4.61 -8.03 0.64
N ALA A 66 4.04 -7.39 1.67
CA ALA A 66 4.26 -7.80 3.05
C ALA A 66 3.65 -9.18 3.34
N VAL A 67 2.41 -9.42 2.88
CA VAL A 67 1.74 -10.72 3.01
C VAL A 67 2.44 -11.79 2.17
N LEU A 68 2.85 -11.49 0.93
CA LEU A 68 3.65 -12.40 0.11
C LEU A 68 4.95 -12.81 0.81
N ALA A 69 5.67 -11.85 1.40
CA ALA A 69 6.89 -12.16 2.16
C ALA A 69 6.61 -13.04 3.38
N ALA A 70 5.49 -12.81 4.08
CA ALA A 70 5.07 -13.63 5.21
C ALA A 70 4.69 -15.06 4.78
N ALA A 71 3.95 -15.20 3.67
CA ALA A 71 3.60 -16.49 3.07
C ALA A 71 4.85 -17.29 2.69
N ASN A 72 5.77 -16.69 1.93
CA ASN A 72 7.04 -17.33 1.54
C ASN A 72 7.87 -17.78 2.77
N ALA A 73 7.83 -17.00 3.85
CA ALA A 73 8.53 -17.35 5.09
C ALA A 73 7.88 -18.54 5.85
N LEU A 74 6.58 -18.79 5.64
CA LEU A 74 5.88 -19.98 6.14
C LEU A 74 6.15 -21.20 5.24
N GLU A 75 6.17 -21.01 3.93
CA GLU A 75 6.54 -22.06 2.97
C GLU A 75 7.97 -22.56 3.18
N ALA A 76 8.91 -21.65 3.45
CA ALA A 76 10.28 -22.01 3.81
C ALA A 76 10.38 -22.86 5.10
N LYS A 77 9.33 -22.89 5.92
CA LYS A 77 9.19 -23.74 7.11
C LYS A 77 8.39 -25.03 6.83
N GLY A 78 8.06 -25.30 5.57
CA GLY A 78 7.30 -26.47 5.14
C GLY A 78 5.78 -26.35 5.29
N LYS A 79 5.24 -25.14 5.50
CA LYS A 79 3.78 -24.95 5.43
C LYS A 79 3.33 -24.86 3.98
N ASP A 80 2.19 -25.46 3.68
CA ASP A 80 1.52 -25.33 2.39
C ASP A 80 0.59 -24.11 2.40
N ILE A 81 0.79 -23.18 1.47
CA ILE A 81 0.09 -21.90 1.42
C ILE A 81 -0.67 -21.74 0.10
N VAL A 82 -1.96 -21.38 0.20
CA VAL A 82 -2.78 -20.96 -0.93
C VAL A 82 -2.67 -19.44 -1.08
N HIS A 83 -2.18 -18.99 -2.24
CA HIS A 83 -1.96 -17.57 -2.53
C HIS A 83 -3.17 -16.92 -3.21
N LEU A 84 -3.89 -16.06 -2.49
CA LEU A 84 -5.02 -15.26 -2.99
C LEU A 84 -4.79 -13.75 -2.77
N GLU A 85 -3.58 -13.35 -2.41
CA GLU A 85 -3.21 -12.00 -2.02
C GLU A 85 -2.69 -11.14 -3.18
N ILE A 86 -2.12 -11.74 -4.23
CA ILE A 86 -1.53 -11.01 -5.36
C ILE A 86 -2.51 -10.88 -6.53
N GLY A 87 -2.65 -9.66 -7.05
CA GLY A 87 -3.48 -9.32 -8.20
C GLY A 87 -2.79 -9.46 -9.55
N GLN A 88 -2.19 -10.62 -9.82
CA GLN A 88 -1.56 -10.95 -11.10
C GLN A 88 -2.40 -12.01 -11.82
N PRO A 89 -2.82 -11.78 -13.09
CA PRO A 89 -3.50 -12.81 -13.88
C PRO A 89 -2.73 -14.15 -13.88
N GLY A 90 -3.45 -15.26 -13.70
CA GLY A 90 -2.87 -16.60 -13.65
C GLY A 90 -2.57 -17.24 -15.02
N PHE A 91 -2.93 -16.58 -16.11
CA PHE A 91 -2.72 -17.06 -17.47
C PHE A 91 -1.38 -16.57 -18.04
N PRO A 92 -0.78 -17.28 -19.00
CA PRO A 92 0.36 -16.75 -19.75
C PRO A 92 -0.05 -15.55 -20.61
N SER A 93 0.93 -14.72 -20.99
CA SER A 93 0.70 -13.72 -22.04
C SER A 93 0.29 -14.41 -23.36
N PRO A 94 -0.60 -13.81 -24.19
CA PRO A 94 -1.00 -14.38 -25.47
C PRO A 94 0.20 -14.75 -26.36
N ALA A 95 0.12 -15.87 -27.08
CA ALA A 95 1.27 -16.42 -27.80
C ALA A 95 1.82 -15.44 -28.85
N HIS A 96 0.93 -14.82 -29.62
CA HIS A 96 1.28 -13.83 -30.64
C HIS A 96 1.98 -12.58 -30.05
N VAL A 97 1.70 -12.23 -28.80
CA VAL A 97 2.37 -11.13 -28.09
C VAL A 97 3.79 -11.54 -27.69
N VAL A 98 3.95 -12.76 -27.18
CA VAL A 98 5.27 -13.31 -26.84
C VAL A 98 6.15 -13.39 -28.08
N ASP A 99 5.62 -13.94 -29.17
CA ASP A 99 6.32 -14.09 -30.44
C ASP A 99 6.79 -12.75 -30.99
N ALA A 100 5.92 -11.72 -30.97
CA ALA A 100 6.29 -10.36 -31.38
C ALA A 100 7.41 -9.76 -30.51
N GLY A 101 7.38 -10.01 -29.20
CA GLY A 101 8.47 -9.60 -28.30
C GLY A 101 9.80 -10.30 -28.63
N VAL A 102 9.77 -11.60 -28.89
CA VAL A 102 10.94 -12.40 -29.28
C VAL A 102 11.49 -11.95 -30.63
N GLU A 103 10.61 -11.72 -31.62
CA GLU A 103 10.99 -11.21 -32.94
C GLU A 103 11.63 -9.82 -32.81
N ALA A 104 11.07 -8.93 -32.01
CA ALA A 104 11.65 -7.61 -31.79
C ALA A 104 13.04 -7.69 -31.14
N ILE A 105 13.24 -8.58 -30.16
CA ILE A 105 14.55 -8.81 -29.53
C ILE A 105 15.56 -9.32 -30.58
N THR A 106 15.20 -10.37 -31.31
CA THR A 106 16.09 -11.00 -32.31
C THR A 106 16.35 -10.10 -33.51
N GLY A 107 15.39 -9.23 -33.86
CA GLY A 107 15.50 -8.18 -34.88
C GLY A 107 16.25 -6.92 -34.41
N GLY A 108 16.79 -6.89 -33.18
CA GLY A 108 17.65 -5.81 -32.71
C GLY A 108 16.92 -4.55 -32.23
N LYS A 109 15.64 -4.65 -31.86
CA LYS A 109 14.85 -3.57 -31.25
C LYS A 109 15.24 -3.38 -29.77
N THR A 110 16.46 -2.92 -29.56
CA THR A 110 17.09 -2.81 -28.23
C THR A 110 17.66 -1.42 -27.94
N LYS A 111 17.41 -0.45 -28.82
CA LYS A 111 17.88 0.93 -28.69
C LYS A 111 16.86 1.81 -27.97
N TYR A 112 17.32 2.97 -27.50
CA TYR A 112 16.46 4.03 -26.99
C TYR A 112 15.42 4.44 -28.04
N SER A 113 14.24 4.83 -27.56
CA SER A 113 13.14 5.39 -28.36
C SER A 113 12.66 6.71 -27.75
N ASN A 114 11.63 7.30 -28.35
CA ASN A 114 10.98 8.45 -27.75
C ASN A 114 10.46 8.08 -26.33
N PRO A 115 10.74 8.89 -25.30
CA PRO A 115 10.26 8.70 -23.93
C PRO A 115 8.75 8.46 -23.80
N SER A 116 7.92 9.09 -24.63
CA SER A 116 6.46 8.88 -24.65
C SER A 116 6.00 7.68 -25.47
N GLY A 117 6.93 6.92 -26.08
CA GLY A 117 6.68 5.67 -26.79
C GLY A 117 7.01 5.70 -28.29
N ILE A 118 7.17 4.52 -28.89
CA ILE A 118 7.41 4.39 -30.34
C ILE A 118 6.17 4.82 -31.13
N PRO A 119 6.33 5.45 -32.32
CA PRO A 119 5.20 5.97 -33.09
C PRO A 119 4.10 4.95 -33.37
N ASN A 120 4.46 3.70 -33.70
CA ASN A 120 3.50 2.64 -34.01
C ASN A 120 2.64 2.27 -32.80
N LEU A 121 3.21 2.20 -31.60
CA LEU A 121 2.46 1.90 -30.38
C LEU A 121 1.54 3.06 -30.01
N LYS A 122 2.01 4.31 -30.11
CA LYS A 122 1.17 5.48 -29.85
C LYS A 122 -0.03 5.54 -30.80
N ARG A 123 0.17 5.20 -32.07
CA ARG A 123 -0.91 5.05 -33.07
C ARG A 123 -1.89 3.95 -32.68
N ALA A 124 -1.40 2.74 -32.40
CA ALA A 124 -2.25 1.61 -32.03
C ALA A 124 -3.09 1.90 -30.77
N ILE A 125 -2.52 2.58 -29.76
CA ILE A 125 -3.24 3.01 -28.56
C ILE A 125 -4.31 4.05 -28.91
N ALA A 126 -3.99 5.07 -29.70
CA ALA A 126 -4.94 6.09 -30.09
C ALA A 126 -6.13 5.52 -30.88
N GLU A 127 -5.87 4.58 -31.79
CA GLU A 127 -6.89 3.83 -32.53
C GLU A 127 -7.73 2.94 -31.61
N TYR A 128 -7.09 2.22 -30.67
CA TYR A 128 -7.77 1.41 -29.67
C TYR A 128 -8.72 2.26 -28.81
N VAL A 129 -8.25 3.40 -28.29
CA VAL A 129 -9.08 4.32 -27.48
C VAL A 129 -10.22 4.88 -28.31
N THR A 130 -9.94 5.33 -29.56
CA THR A 130 -10.99 5.84 -30.44
C THR A 130 -12.08 4.80 -30.69
N ARG A 131 -11.69 3.56 -30.97
CA ARG A 131 -12.62 2.45 -31.22
C ARG A 131 -13.43 2.07 -29.97
N THR A 132 -12.78 2.01 -28.82
CA THR A 132 -13.39 1.44 -27.59
C THR A 132 -14.07 2.46 -26.69
N ARG A 133 -13.74 3.75 -26.84
CA ARG A 133 -14.34 4.85 -26.07
C ARG A 133 -15.18 5.80 -26.92
N GLY A 134 -15.16 5.65 -28.25
CA GLY A 134 -15.92 6.49 -29.16
C GLY A 134 -15.43 7.94 -29.25
N VAL A 135 -14.23 8.23 -28.74
CA VAL A 135 -13.64 9.58 -28.70
C VAL A 135 -12.40 9.62 -29.59
N ALA A 136 -12.38 10.49 -30.59
CA ALA A 136 -11.22 10.65 -31.46
C ALA A 136 -9.98 11.05 -30.63
N THR A 137 -8.97 10.18 -30.62
CA THR A 137 -7.72 10.38 -29.88
C THR A 137 -6.55 10.46 -30.85
N SER A 138 -5.65 11.43 -30.66
CA SER A 138 -4.43 11.55 -31.47
C SER A 138 -3.25 10.82 -30.81
N PRO A 139 -2.25 10.34 -31.58
CA PRO A 139 -1.02 9.80 -31.00
C PRO A 139 -0.24 10.81 -30.15
N ALA A 140 -0.43 12.12 -30.35
CA ALA A 140 0.23 13.15 -29.54
C ALA A 140 -0.33 13.23 -28.11
N GLN A 141 -1.55 12.74 -27.88
CA GLN A 141 -2.18 12.64 -26.57
C GLN A 141 -1.70 11.45 -25.74
N VAL A 142 -1.00 10.48 -26.36
CA VAL A 142 -0.59 9.24 -25.73
C VAL A 142 0.79 9.39 -25.08
N VAL A 143 0.94 8.87 -23.86
CA VAL A 143 2.24 8.66 -23.20
C VAL A 143 2.34 7.22 -22.70
N VAL A 144 3.38 6.51 -23.14
CA VAL A 144 3.68 5.13 -22.75
C VAL A 144 4.64 5.11 -21.57
N GLY A 145 4.42 4.22 -20.59
CA GLY A 145 5.29 4.08 -19.42
C GLY A 145 5.50 2.64 -18.95
N PRO A 146 6.45 2.40 -18.02
CA PRO A 146 6.73 1.08 -17.45
C PRO A 146 5.60 0.54 -16.57
N GLY A 147 4.51 0.12 -17.22
CA GLY A 147 3.20 -0.14 -16.62
C GLY A 147 2.32 1.11 -16.53
N ALA A 148 1.13 0.98 -15.94
CA ALA A 148 0.17 2.07 -15.80
C ALA A 148 0.52 3.09 -14.69
N LYS A 149 1.29 2.68 -13.67
CA LYS A 149 1.59 3.54 -12.49
C LYS A 149 2.18 4.92 -12.84
N PRO A 150 3.12 5.07 -13.80
CA PRO A 150 3.57 6.39 -14.25
C PRO A 150 2.46 7.25 -14.86
N GLY A 151 1.49 6.64 -15.54
CA GLY A 151 0.30 7.31 -16.06
C GLY A 151 -0.64 7.82 -14.96
N LEU A 152 -0.57 7.27 -13.75
CA LEU A 152 -1.25 7.81 -12.58
C LEU A 152 -0.41 8.94 -11.94
N PHE A 153 0.87 8.65 -11.73
CA PHE A 153 1.73 9.49 -10.90
C PHE A 153 2.19 10.79 -11.59
N PHE A 154 2.61 10.73 -12.86
CA PHE A 154 3.15 11.90 -13.54
C PHE A 154 2.10 12.97 -13.85
N PRO A 155 0.88 12.61 -14.30
CA PRO A 155 -0.18 13.60 -14.40
C PRO A 155 -0.55 14.19 -13.04
N THR A 156 -0.55 13.40 -11.97
CA THR A 156 -0.75 13.93 -10.61
C THR A 156 0.32 15.00 -10.29
N LEU A 157 1.61 14.70 -10.48
CA LEU A 157 2.70 15.68 -10.29
C LEU A 157 2.58 16.94 -11.15
N ALA A 158 2.00 16.82 -12.35
CA ALA A 158 1.86 17.93 -13.29
C ALA A 158 0.60 18.77 -13.05
N LEU A 159 -0.40 18.25 -12.32
CA LEU A 159 -1.70 18.87 -12.15
C LEU A 159 -1.92 19.50 -10.76
N VAL A 160 -1.23 19.00 -9.72
CA VAL A 160 -1.49 19.39 -8.33
C VAL A 160 -0.28 20.04 -7.67
N GLN A 161 -0.54 20.89 -6.68
CA GLN A 161 0.45 21.60 -5.87
C GLN A 161 0.10 21.51 -4.37
N PRO A 162 1.05 21.87 -3.48
CA PRO A 162 0.72 22.04 -2.07
C PRO A 162 -0.45 22.99 -1.84
N GLY A 163 -1.45 22.52 -1.10
CA GLY A 163 -2.71 23.23 -0.87
C GLY A 163 -3.88 22.72 -1.71
N ASP A 164 -3.62 21.97 -2.79
CA ASP A 164 -4.67 21.31 -3.56
C ASP A 164 -5.15 20.02 -2.86
N GLU A 165 -6.42 19.70 -3.06
CA GLU A 165 -7.06 18.48 -2.59
C GLU A 165 -7.26 17.50 -3.76
N VAL A 166 -6.95 16.22 -3.52
CA VAL A 166 -7.21 15.14 -4.49
C VAL A 166 -8.14 14.12 -3.88
N MET A 167 -9.33 13.98 -4.48
CA MET A 167 -10.34 13.02 -4.06
C MET A 167 -10.03 11.63 -4.65
N TYR A 168 -10.17 10.57 -3.86
CA TYR A 168 -9.90 9.20 -4.30
C TYR A 168 -10.74 8.18 -3.52
N PRO A 169 -10.97 6.97 -4.07
CA PRO A 169 -11.76 5.92 -3.40
C PRO A 169 -11.07 5.36 -2.14
N ASP A 170 -11.85 5.21 -1.08
CA ASP A 170 -11.50 4.50 0.16
C ASP A 170 -12.66 3.56 0.55
N PRO A 171 -12.53 2.23 0.39
CA PRO A 171 -11.31 1.50 0.00
C PRO A 171 -10.92 1.70 -1.47
N GLY A 172 -9.62 1.77 -1.75
CA GLY A 172 -9.09 1.93 -3.10
C GLY A 172 -7.62 1.52 -3.22
N PHE A 173 -7.10 1.54 -4.45
CA PHE A 173 -5.72 1.12 -4.70
C PHE A 173 -4.72 2.00 -3.91
N PRO A 174 -3.81 1.42 -3.09
CA PRO A 174 -3.03 2.20 -2.12
C PRO A 174 -2.07 3.22 -2.75
N THR A 175 -1.74 3.03 -4.02
CA THR A 175 -0.89 3.96 -4.77
C THR A 175 -1.53 5.34 -4.91
N TYR A 176 -2.87 5.47 -4.88
CA TYR A 176 -3.53 6.77 -5.03
C TYR A 176 -3.16 7.72 -3.88
N ARG A 177 -3.30 7.29 -2.63
CA ARG A 177 -2.89 8.10 -1.48
C ARG A 177 -1.41 8.44 -1.54
N ALA A 178 -0.56 7.45 -1.77
CA ALA A 178 0.89 7.63 -1.82
C ALA A 178 1.34 8.64 -2.89
N MET A 179 0.77 8.58 -4.09
CA MET A 179 1.14 9.48 -5.18
C MET A 179 0.69 10.92 -4.93
N ILE A 180 -0.45 11.12 -4.26
CA ILE A 180 -0.97 12.43 -3.86
C ILE A 180 -0.02 13.08 -2.83
N GLU A 181 0.34 12.32 -1.79
CA GLU A 181 1.24 12.80 -0.73
C GLU A 181 2.64 13.14 -1.29
N VAL A 182 3.19 12.31 -2.18
CA VAL A 182 4.49 12.58 -2.82
C VAL A 182 4.43 13.84 -3.70
N ALA A 183 3.30 14.08 -4.38
CA ALA A 183 3.08 15.31 -5.14
C ALA A 183 2.99 16.56 -4.23
N GLY A 184 2.67 16.37 -2.95
CA GLY A 184 2.54 17.40 -1.94
C GLY A 184 1.12 17.92 -1.77
N ALA A 185 0.13 17.29 -2.40
CA ALA A 185 -1.29 17.62 -2.26
C ALA A 185 -1.92 16.88 -1.08
N THR A 186 -3.13 17.28 -0.70
CA THR A 186 -3.90 16.68 0.40
C THR A 186 -4.77 15.53 -0.13
N PRO A 187 -4.56 14.28 0.31
CA PRO A 187 -5.44 13.17 -0.04
C PRO A 187 -6.80 13.28 0.68
N VAL A 188 -7.89 13.31 -0.08
CA VAL A 188 -9.27 13.33 0.41
C VAL A 188 -9.94 11.98 0.13
N PRO A 189 -9.91 11.02 1.08
CA PRO A 189 -10.54 9.71 0.88
C PRO A 189 -12.06 9.86 0.83
N VAL A 190 -12.71 9.19 -0.12
CA VAL A 190 -14.16 9.16 -0.28
C VAL A 190 -14.67 7.73 -0.05
N PRO A 191 -15.62 7.53 0.90
CA PRO A 191 -16.19 6.21 1.14
C PRO A 191 -16.92 5.67 -0.10
N LEU A 192 -16.88 4.35 -0.26
CA LEU A 192 -17.67 3.64 -1.27
C LEU A 192 -19.03 3.21 -0.70
N ARG A 193 -19.98 2.95 -1.59
CA ARG A 193 -21.22 2.25 -1.26
C ARG A 193 -20.93 0.86 -0.67
N PRO A 194 -21.86 0.27 0.12
CA PRO A 194 -21.67 -1.07 0.68
C PRO A 194 -21.35 -2.17 -0.36
N ASP A 195 -21.99 -2.09 -1.53
CA ASP A 195 -21.76 -2.99 -2.68
C ASP A 195 -20.39 -2.77 -3.36
N GLY A 196 -19.67 -1.71 -3.01
CA GLY A 196 -18.35 -1.37 -3.54
C GLY A 196 -18.35 -0.94 -5.00
N ALA A 197 -19.53 -0.69 -5.61
CA ALA A 197 -19.66 -0.39 -7.04
C ALA A 197 -19.25 1.04 -7.38
N SER A 198 -19.52 1.99 -6.48
CA SER A 198 -19.33 3.43 -6.69
C SER A 198 -19.08 4.14 -5.37
N PHE A 199 -18.78 5.44 -5.41
CA PHE A 199 -18.71 6.27 -4.22
C PHE A 199 -20.06 6.32 -3.51
N ASP A 200 -20.04 6.55 -2.20
CA ASP A 200 -21.18 7.18 -1.55
C ASP A 200 -21.30 8.61 -2.10
N MET A 201 -22.24 8.83 -3.02
CA MET A 201 -22.39 10.11 -3.70
C MET A 201 -22.80 11.26 -2.75
N ALA A 202 -23.41 10.97 -1.59
CA ALA A 202 -23.68 12.00 -0.59
C ALA A 202 -22.38 12.43 0.10
N ALA A 203 -21.55 11.48 0.51
CA ALA A 203 -20.23 11.76 1.07
C ALA A 203 -19.31 12.43 0.05
N PHE A 204 -19.34 11.98 -1.21
CA PHE A 204 -18.61 12.57 -2.33
C PHE A 204 -18.93 14.07 -2.45
N ARG A 205 -20.22 14.42 -2.61
CA ARG A 205 -20.66 15.83 -2.70
C ARG A 205 -20.22 16.67 -1.51
N SER A 206 -20.28 16.13 -0.29
CA SER A 206 -19.89 16.85 0.93
C SER A 206 -18.40 17.16 1.05
N LYS A 207 -17.55 16.43 0.30
CA LYS A 207 -16.09 16.56 0.33
C LYS A 207 -15.53 17.45 -0.76
N VAL A 208 -16.34 17.79 -1.77
CA VAL A 208 -15.94 18.72 -2.83
C VAL A 208 -15.76 20.11 -2.22
N SER A 209 -14.68 20.77 -2.60
CA SER A 209 -14.31 22.10 -2.11
C SER A 209 -13.66 22.92 -3.23
N ASP A 210 -13.48 24.22 -3.00
CA ASP A 210 -12.73 25.10 -3.91
C ASP A 210 -11.25 24.69 -4.07
N ARG A 211 -10.75 23.78 -3.23
CA ARG A 211 -9.39 23.20 -3.32
C ARG A 211 -9.35 21.88 -4.08
N THR A 212 -10.50 21.31 -4.44
CA THR A 212 -10.55 20.03 -5.17
C THR A 212 -9.96 20.22 -6.56
N LYS A 213 -8.76 19.68 -6.78
CA LYS A 213 -8.03 19.85 -8.05
C LYS A 213 -8.07 18.62 -8.95
N LEU A 214 -8.19 17.44 -8.36
CA LEU A 214 -8.17 16.18 -9.08
C LEU A 214 -9.09 15.16 -8.40
N ILE A 215 -9.85 14.42 -9.19
CA ILE A 215 -10.70 13.31 -8.74
C ILE A 215 -10.21 12.03 -9.41
N VAL A 216 -9.86 11.03 -8.59
CA VAL A 216 -9.42 9.71 -9.06
C VAL A 216 -10.62 8.77 -9.15
N LEU A 217 -10.83 8.19 -10.32
CA LEU A 217 -11.78 7.12 -10.58
C LEU A 217 -11.03 5.81 -10.82
N ASN A 218 -11.54 4.70 -10.30
CA ASN A 218 -11.07 3.37 -10.65
C ASN A 218 -12.26 2.45 -10.89
N SER A 219 -12.52 2.13 -12.16
CA SER A 219 -13.66 1.32 -12.57
C SER A 219 -13.29 0.49 -13.81
N PRO A 220 -13.33 -0.86 -13.74
CA PRO A 220 -13.58 -1.68 -12.56
C PRO A 220 -12.53 -1.49 -11.44
N ALA A 221 -12.95 -1.66 -10.19
CA ALA A 221 -12.19 -1.25 -9.02
C ALA A 221 -11.29 -2.34 -8.42
N ASN A 222 -10.11 -1.93 -7.93
CA ASN A 222 -9.32 -2.66 -6.92
C ASN A 222 -9.43 -1.90 -5.60
N PRO A 223 -9.98 -2.49 -4.52
CA PRO A 223 -10.09 -3.93 -4.26
C PRO A 223 -11.46 -4.57 -4.50
N THR A 224 -12.51 -3.80 -4.80
CA THR A 224 -13.89 -4.29 -4.68
C THR A 224 -14.37 -5.12 -5.87
N GLY A 225 -13.75 -4.96 -7.04
CA GLY A 225 -14.30 -5.46 -8.31
C GLY A 225 -15.59 -4.76 -8.75
N GLY A 226 -15.93 -3.65 -8.09
CA GLY A 226 -17.08 -2.82 -8.43
C GLY A 226 -16.90 -2.14 -9.78
N VAL A 227 -18.01 -1.90 -10.47
CA VAL A 227 -18.05 -1.12 -11.71
C VAL A 227 -19.02 0.02 -11.50
N MET A 228 -18.51 1.25 -11.63
CA MET A 228 -19.30 2.46 -11.40
C MET A 228 -20.42 2.56 -12.45
N PRO A 229 -21.69 2.70 -12.01
CA PRO A 229 -22.81 2.93 -12.91
C PRO A 229 -22.61 4.20 -13.74
N ARG A 230 -23.19 4.22 -14.94
CA ARG A 230 -23.07 5.36 -15.85
C ARG A 230 -23.55 6.66 -15.20
N GLU A 231 -24.69 6.63 -14.51
CA GLU A 231 -25.25 7.81 -13.84
C GLU A 231 -24.28 8.42 -12.81
N ASP A 232 -23.53 7.58 -12.10
CA ASP A 232 -22.57 8.04 -11.10
C ASP A 232 -21.32 8.62 -11.76
N VAL A 233 -20.84 8.04 -12.89
CA VAL A 233 -19.73 8.62 -13.66
C VAL A 233 -20.14 9.99 -14.25
N GLU A 234 -21.37 10.11 -14.74
CA GLU A 234 -21.94 11.37 -15.25
C GLU A 234 -22.06 12.42 -14.14
N GLU A 235 -22.49 12.04 -12.94
CA GLU A 235 -22.53 12.95 -11.79
C GLU A 235 -21.13 13.40 -11.37
N VAL A 236 -20.15 12.49 -11.29
CA VAL A 236 -18.76 12.86 -10.99
C VAL A 236 -18.21 13.82 -12.05
N ALA A 237 -18.49 13.58 -13.33
CA ALA A 237 -18.07 14.47 -14.42
C ALA A 237 -18.69 15.87 -14.31
N ALA A 238 -19.99 15.96 -13.97
CA ALA A 238 -20.68 17.23 -13.76
C ALA A 238 -20.10 18.01 -12.58
N ILE A 239 -19.79 17.32 -11.48
CA ILE A 239 -19.14 17.92 -10.30
C ILE A 239 -17.71 18.37 -10.63
N ALA A 240 -16.92 17.52 -11.30
CA ALA A 240 -15.55 17.86 -11.69
C ALA A 240 -15.52 19.10 -12.59
N THR A 241 -16.48 19.22 -13.51
CA THR A 241 -16.64 20.40 -14.36
C THR A 241 -17.01 21.64 -13.54
N SER A 242 -17.95 21.50 -12.61
CA SER A 242 -18.41 22.62 -11.75
C SER A 242 -17.33 23.12 -10.80
N ALA A 243 -16.48 22.23 -10.30
CA ALA A 243 -15.36 22.55 -9.40
C ALA A 243 -14.05 22.91 -10.13
N ASP A 244 -14.04 22.93 -11.46
CA ASP A 244 -12.83 23.03 -12.30
C ASP A 244 -11.71 22.03 -11.91
N ALA A 245 -12.12 20.83 -11.49
CA ALA A 245 -11.23 19.73 -11.15
C ALA A 245 -10.88 18.91 -12.40
N TRP A 246 -9.75 18.23 -12.35
CA TRP A 246 -9.39 17.19 -13.32
C TRP A 246 -10.00 15.85 -12.92
N VAL A 247 -10.16 14.95 -13.89
CA VAL A 247 -10.47 13.53 -13.63
C VAL A 247 -9.29 12.66 -14.05
N LEU A 248 -8.88 11.74 -13.19
CA LEU A 248 -7.94 10.68 -13.53
C LEU A 248 -8.69 9.36 -13.48
N SER A 249 -8.95 8.80 -14.66
CA SER A 249 -9.73 7.58 -14.86
C SER A 249 -8.79 6.39 -15.02
N ASP A 250 -8.58 5.62 -13.95
CA ASP A 250 -7.83 4.37 -13.97
C ASP A 250 -8.73 3.21 -14.43
N GLU A 251 -8.61 2.87 -15.71
CA GLU A 251 -9.43 1.91 -16.44
C GLU A 251 -8.65 0.62 -16.77
N ILE A 252 -7.59 0.32 -16.01
CA ILE A 252 -6.71 -0.83 -16.20
C ILE A 252 -7.41 -2.21 -16.22
N TYR A 253 -8.64 -2.27 -15.72
CA TYR A 253 -9.50 -3.45 -15.69
C TYR A 253 -10.67 -3.39 -16.68
N SER A 254 -10.74 -2.41 -17.58
CA SER A 254 -11.93 -2.13 -18.41
C SER A 254 -12.42 -3.32 -19.26
N ARG A 255 -11.50 -4.19 -19.71
CA ARG A 255 -11.83 -5.43 -20.44
C ARG A 255 -12.29 -6.59 -19.54
N LEU A 256 -12.08 -6.50 -18.23
CA LEU A 256 -12.45 -7.52 -17.25
C LEU A 256 -13.79 -7.16 -16.62
N THR A 257 -14.86 -7.21 -17.41
CA THR A 257 -16.25 -6.98 -16.98
C THR A 257 -17.09 -8.22 -17.34
N TYR A 258 -18.04 -8.61 -16.48
CA TYR A 258 -18.62 -9.96 -16.54
C TYR A 258 -20.10 -10.02 -16.90
N ASP A 259 -20.89 -9.03 -16.49
CA ASP A 259 -22.36 -9.04 -16.64
C ASP A 259 -22.91 -7.74 -17.24
N GLN A 260 -22.03 -6.85 -17.72
CA GLN A 260 -22.41 -5.59 -18.36
C GLN A 260 -22.24 -5.70 -19.87
N SER A 261 -23.37 -5.78 -20.59
CA SER A 261 -23.37 -5.83 -22.06
C SER A 261 -22.72 -4.60 -22.72
N GLU A 262 -22.78 -3.45 -22.06
CA GLU A 262 -22.16 -2.19 -22.52
C GLU A 262 -20.73 -1.97 -21.97
N GLY A 263 -20.25 -2.82 -21.06
CA GLY A 263 -18.97 -2.67 -20.36
C GLY A 263 -18.94 -1.51 -19.36
N ALA A 264 -17.75 -1.23 -18.80
CA ALA A 264 -17.55 -0.14 -17.85
C ALA A 264 -17.61 1.24 -18.54
N THR A 265 -18.29 2.21 -17.92
CA THR A 265 -18.36 3.58 -18.44
C THR A 265 -17.03 4.30 -18.23
N SER A 266 -16.48 4.87 -19.29
CA SER A 266 -15.26 5.68 -19.24
C SER A 266 -15.60 7.16 -19.09
N ALA A 267 -15.06 7.82 -18.06
CA ALA A 267 -15.22 9.27 -17.90
C ALA A 267 -14.67 10.05 -19.10
N TYR A 268 -13.62 9.54 -19.76
CA TYR A 268 -13.04 10.13 -20.97
C TYR A 268 -14.03 10.15 -22.15
N SER A 269 -15.01 9.23 -22.17
CA SER A 269 -16.03 9.11 -23.23
C SER A 269 -17.23 10.04 -23.05
N LEU A 270 -17.36 10.69 -21.89
CA LEU A 270 -18.47 11.59 -21.62
C LEU A 270 -18.31 12.92 -22.39
N PRO A 271 -19.42 13.58 -22.77
CA PRO A 271 -19.37 14.89 -23.40
C PRO A 271 -18.52 15.89 -22.60
N ASP A 272 -17.70 16.68 -23.31
CA ASP A 272 -16.82 17.72 -22.75
C ASP A 272 -15.75 17.25 -21.74
N MET A 273 -15.62 15.94 -21.50
CA MET A 273 -14.66 15.40 -20.54
C MET A 273 -13.28 15.08 -21.14
N LYS A 274 -13.16 15.01 -22.47
CA LYS A 274 -11.90 14.71 -23.17
C LYS A 274 -10.75 15.64 -22.75
N GLU A 275 -11.03 16.94 -22.60
CA GLU A 275 -10.02 17.96 -22.29
C GLU A 275 -9.72 18.08 -20.78
N ARG A 276 -10.45 17.35 -19.93
CA ARG A 276 -10.36 17.37 -18.46
C ARG A 276 -10.00 16.02 -17.85
N THR A 277 -9.86 14.99 -18.67
CA THR A 277 -9.65 13.62 -18.21
C THR A 277 -8.28 13.08 -18.63
N VAL A 278 -7.57 12.52 -17.66
CA VAL A 278 -6.44 11.62 -17.88
C VAL A 278 -6.99 10.20 -17.85
N LEU A 279 -7.04 9.55 -19.01
CA LEU A 279 -7.37 8.14 -19.13
C LEU A 279 -6.10 7.30 -18.92
N VAL A 280 -6.15 6.31 -18.03
CA VAL A 280 -5.02 5.41 -17.75
C VAL A 280 -5.47 3.96 -17.95
N ASP A 281 -4.68 3.20 -18.71
CA ASP A 281 -4.92 1.78 -18.96
C ASP A 281 -3.57 1.11 -19.29
N GLY A 282 -3.57 -0.15 -19.71
CA GLY A 282 -2.35 -0.84 -20.09
C GLY A 282 -2.53 -2.33 -20.32
N PHE A 283 -1.40 -3.01 -20.31
CA PHE A 283 -1.33 -4.38 -20.80
C PHE A 283 -1.29 -5.44 -19.71
N SER A 284 -1.05 -4.98 -18.47
CA SER A 284 -0.76 -5.86 -17.34
C SER A 284 -1.88 -6.84 -17.03
N LYS A 285 -3.14 -6.44 -17.23
CA LYS A 285 -4.32 -7.18 -16.76
C LYS A 285 -5.04 -7.87 -17.91
N THR A 286 -5.39 -7.11 -18.95
CA THR A 286 -6.06 -7.62 -20.16
C THR A 286 -5.24 -8.69 -20.88
N TYR A 287 -3.91 -8.53 -20.99
CA TYR A 287 -3.06 -9.42 -21.78
C TYR A 287 -2.08 -10.24 -20.93
N CYS A 288 -2.29 -10.32 -19.61
CA CYS A 288 -1.38 -11.02 -18.69
C CYS A 288 0.08 -10.57 -18.80
N MET A 289 0.32 -9.27 -19.03
CA MET A 289 1.66 -8.71 -19.25
C MET A 289 2.22 -7.99 -18.00
N THR A 290 1.97 -8.49 -16.79
CA THR A 290 2.41 -7.82 -15.55
C THR A 290 3.92 -7.60 -15.50
N GLY A 291 4.71 -8.62 -15.86
CA GLY A 291 6.18 -8.59 -15.85
C GLY A 291 6.81 -7.80 -17.01
N TRP A 292 6.06 -7.56 -18.09
CA TRP A 292 6.56 -6.81 -19.26
C TRP A 292 6.72 -5.32 -18.98
N ARG A 293 5.98 -4.81 -17.99
CA ARG A 293 5.97 -3.40 -17.59
C ARG A 293 5.58 -2.49 -18.76
N LEU A 294 4.37 -2.66 -19.27
CA LEU A 294 3.81 -1.79 -20.31
C LEU A 294 2.43 -1.27 -19.93
N GLY A 295 2.26 0.04 -20.00
CA GLY A 295 0.99 0.74 -19.83
C GLY A 295 1.05 2.12 -20.50
N TRP A 296 -0.08 2.81 -20.49
CA TRP A 296 -0.20 4.09 -21.18
C TRP A 296 -1.22 4.99 -20.51
N ALA A 297 -1.12 6.28 -20.80
CA ALA A 297 -2.14 7.26 -20.48
C ALA A 297 -2.45 8.12 -21.70
N VAL A 298 -3.71 8.54 -21.81
CA VAL A 298 -4.20 9.51 -22.79
C VAL A 298 -4.67 10.75 -22.04
N MET A 299 -4.22 11.91 -22.50
CA MET A 299 -4.49 13.20 -21.86
C MET A 299 -4.41 14.35 -22.88
N PRO A 300 -4.81 15.58 -22.53
CA PRO A 300 -4.61 16.72 -23.41
C PRO A 300 -3.14 16.88 -23.81
N GLU A 301 -2.88 17.28 -25.06
CA GLU A 301 -1.51 17.28 -25.63
C GLU A 301 -0.53 18.12 -24.80
N ALA A 302 -1.00 19.24 -24.24
CA ALA A 302 -0.20 20.08 -23.36
C ALA A 302 0.26 19.34 -22.08
N LEU A 303 -0.61 18.51 -21.50
CA LEU A 303 -0.29 17.68 -20.34
C LEU A 303 0.57 16.47 -20.73
N ALA A 304 0.33 15.88 -21.91
CA ALA A 304 1.15 14.81 -22.45
C ALA A 304 2.60 15.25 -22.64
N ALA A 305 2.83 16.47 -23.12
CA ALA A 305 4.16 17.05 -23.26
C ALA A 305 4.88 17.23 -21.90
N ARG A 306 4.17 17.60 -20.83
CA ARG A 306 4.74 17.67 -19.47
C ARG A 306 5.04 16.29 -18.91
N THR A 307 4.17 15.33 -19.15
CA THR A 307 4.33 13.93 -18.73
C THR A 307 5.50 13.27 -19.45
N GLU A 308 5.72 13.57 -20.73
CA GLU A 308 6.91 13.12 -21.48
C GLU A 308 8.22 13.65 -20.85
N LEU A 309 8.27 14.92 -20.44
CA LEU A 309 9.44 15.48 -19.74
C LEU A 309 9.69 14.77 -18.41
N LEU A 310 8.64 14.42 -17.66
CA LEU A 310 8.78 13.61 -16.45
C LEU A 310 9.34 12.21 -16.76
N ALA A 311 8.91 11.59 -17.86
CA ALA A 311 9.47 10.31 -18.34
C ALA A 311 10.95 10.41 -18.70
N VAL A 312 11.35 11.45 -19.45
CA VAL A 312 12.76 11.75 -19.80
C VAL A 312 13.63 11.76 -18.55
N HIS A 313 13.20 12.45 -17.51
CA HIS A 313 13.97 12.65 -16.28
C HIS A 313 13.77 11.55 -15.22
N SER A 314 12.95 10.54 -15.51
CA SER A 314 12.68 9.42 -14.59
C SER A 314 13.24 8.10 -15.11
N TYR A 315 12.78 7.63 -16.26
CA TYR A 315 13.12 6.31 -16.79
C TYR A 315 13.61 6.31 -18.24
N GLY A 316 13.67 7.47 -18.90
CA GLY A 316 14.01 7.55 -20.32
C GLY A 316 12.86 7.02 -21.17
N CYS A 317 12.92 5.77 -21.63
CA CYS A 317 11.86 5.15 -22.43
C CYS A 317 11.62 3.69 -22.00
N VAL A 318 10.42 3.18 -22.27
CA VAL A 318 10.13 1.74 -22.11
C VAL A 318 10.93 0.92 -23.13
N ALA A 319 11.33 -0.30 -22.75
CA ALA A 319 12.04 -1.21 -23.65
C ALA A 319 11.32 -1.35 -25.00
N THR A 320 12.04 -1.13 -26.10
CA THR A 320 11.43 -1.07 -27.45
C THR A 320 10.82 -2.40 -27.87
N PHE A 321 11.46 -3.52 -27.58
CA PHE A 321 10.87 -4.85 -27.81
C PHE A 321 9.58 -5.12 -27.01
N THR A 322 9.47 -4.58 -25.79
CA THR A 322 8.21 -4.64 -25.01
C THR A 322 7.12 -3.83 -25.72
N GLN A 323 7.47 -2.68 -26.27
CA GLN A 323 6.50 -1.83 -26.98
C GLN A 323 6.00 -2.48 -28.27
N GLU A 324 6.87 -3.17 -29.03
CA GLU A 324 6.47 -3.94 -30.22
C GLU A 324 5.50 -5.09 -29.85
N ALA A 325 5.74 -5.77 -28.72
CA ALA A 325 4.78 -6.75 -28.19
C ALA A 325 3.43 -6.11 -27.83
N GLY A 326 3.44 -4.89 -27.31
CA GLY A 326 2.22 -4.10 -27.05
C GLY A 326 1.43 -3.76 -28.32
N VAL A 327 2.12 -3.48 -29.44
CA VAL A 327 1.45 -3.30 -30.74
C VAL A 327 0.72 -4.57 -31.14
N ALA A 328 1.41 -5.72 -31.07
CA ALA A 328 0.82 -7.02 -31.38
C ALA A 328 -0.39 -7.36 -30.49
N ALA A 329 -0.37 -6.97 -29.21
CA ALA A 329 -1.50 -7.17 -28.31
C ALA A 329 -2.76 -6.38 -28.70
N LEU A 330 -2.61 -5.14 -29.20
CA LEU A 330 -3.75 -4.29 -29.59
C LEU A 330 -4.29 -4.59 -30.99
N GLU A 331 -3.41 -4.99 -31.91
CA GLU A 331 -3.75 -5.21 -33.33
C GLU A 331 -4.01 -6.69 -33.65
N GLY A 332 -3.57 -7.61 -32.77
CA GLY A 332 -3.73 -9.04 -32.91
C GLY A 332 -5.08 -9.60 -32.43
N PRO A 333 -5.25 -10.93 -32.52
CA PRO A 333 -6.48 -11.61 -32.13
C PRO A 333 -6.77 -11.45 -30.64
N GLN A 334 -8.06 -11.31 -30.30
CA GLN A 334 -8.52 -11.06 -28.93
C GLN A 334 -9.12 -12.30 -28.26
N ASP A 335 -9.20 -13.44 -28.96
CA ASP A 335 -9.89 -14.65 -28.49
C ASP A 335 -9.35 -15.15 -27.14
N GLN A 336 -8.01 -15.16 -26.96
CA GLN A 336 -7.38 -15.57 -25.69
C GLN A 336 -7.76 -14.64 -24.52
N VAL A 337 -8.03 -13.36 -24.79
CA VAL A 337 -8.50 -12.41 -23.78
C VAL A 337 -9.96 -12.71 -23.43
N ASP A 338 -10.80 -12.95 -24.43
CA ASP A 338 -12.22 -13.26 -24.23
C ASP A 338 -12.41 -14.58 -23.48
N GLU A 339 -11.63 -15.61 -23.82
CA GLU A 339 -11.60 -16.89 -23.08
C GLU A 339 -11.17 -16.69 -21.62
N MET A 340 -10.14 -15.88 -21.37
CA MET A 340 -9.69 -15.55 -20.03
C MET A 340 -10.77 -14.83 -19.22
N VAL A 341 -11.45 -13.84 -19.80
CA VAL A 341 -12.53 -13.09 -19.14
C VAL A 341 -13.70 -14.01 -18.81
N ALA A 342 -14.10 -14.88 -19.75
CA ALA A 342 -15.15 -15.87 -19.53
C ALA A 342 -14.78 -16.86 -18.40
N GLU A 343 -13.51 -17.25 -18.30
CA GLU A 343 -13.04 -18.12 -17.24
C GLU A 343 -12.98 -17.41 -15.88
N TYR A 344 -12.55 -16.14 -15.81
CA TYR A 344 -12.61 -15.37 -14.57
C TYR A 344 -14.03 -15.15 -14.07
N LYS A 345 -15.02 -15.03 -14.98
CA LYS A 345 -16.44 -15.01 -14.58
C LYS A 345 -16.84 -16.27 -13.82
N LYS A 346 -16.47 -17.46 -14.33
CA LYS A 346 -16.74 -18.73 -13.63
C LYS A 346 -16.04 -18.81 -12.28
N ARG A 347 -14.78 -18.36 -12.21
CA ARG A 347 -13.99 -18.33 -10.96
C ARG A 347 -14.60 -17.39 -9.93
N ARG A 348 -15.04 -16.20 -10.36
CA ARG A 348 -15.80 -15.27 -9.53
C ARG A 348 -17.07 -15.92 -8.98
N ASP A 349 -17.90 -16.48 -9.86
CA ASP A 349 -19.19 -17.07 -9.49
C ASP A 349 -19.00 -18.17 -8.43
N PHE A 350 -17.98 -19.01 -8.59
CA PHE A 350 -17.59 -20.00 -7.59
C PHE A 350 -17.13 -19.37 -6.26
N VAL A 351 -16.15 -18.46 -6.30
CA VAL A 351 -15.57 -17.87 -5.08
C VAL A 351 -16.62 -17.11 -4.28
N VAL A 352 -17.44 -16.29 -4.93
CA VAL A 352 -18.51 -15.53 -4.26
C VAL A 352 -19.54 -16.47 -3.65
N SER A 353 -19.97 -17.51 -4.38
CA SER A 353 -20.90 -18.51 -3.85
C SER A 353 -20.30 -19.27 -2.65
N ALA A 354 -19.02 -19.61 -2.70
CA ALA A 354 -18.35 -20.35 -1.62
C ALA A 354 -18.17 -19.48 -0.36
N LEU A 355 -17.85 -18.19 -0.53
CA LEU A 355 -17.73 -17.25 0.58
C LEU A 355 -19.09 -16.97 1.24
N ASN A 356 -20.14 -16.73 0.45
CA ASN A 356 -21.50 -16.49 0.97
C ASN A 356 -22.14 -17.73 1.62
N ALA A 357 -21.57 -18.92 1.44
CA ALA A 357 -22.00 -20.13 2.15
C ALA A 357 -21.47 -20.21 3.60
N ILE A 358 -20.57 -19.31 4.00
CA ILE A 358 -20.00 -19.25 5.35
C ILE A 358 -20.86 -18.33 6.21
N ASP A 359 -21.48 -18.88 7.27
CA ASP A 359 -22.21 -18.10 8.28
C ASP A 359 -21.33 -16.95 8.81
N GLY A 360 -21.80 -15.71 8.60
CA GLY A 360 -21.10 -14.50 9.06
C GLY A 360 -20.23 -13.81 8.02
N VAL A 361 -20.18 -14.32 6.78
CA VAL A 361 -19.50 -13.68 5.64
C VAL A 361 -20.54 -13.13 4.67
N GLU A 362 -20.36 -11.88 4.24
CA GLU A 362 -21.16 -11.27 3.17
C GLU A 362 -20.23 -10.83 2.03
N CYS A 363 -20.39 -11.42 0.85
CA CYS A 363 -19.59 -11.11 -0.32
C CYS A 363 -20.47 -10.56 -1.45
N PRO A 364 -20.38 -9.25 -1.74
CA PRO A 364 -20.96 -8.68 -2.95
C PRO A 364 -20.42 -9.39 -4.21
N ILE A 365 -21.24 -9.51 -5.25
CA ILE A 365 -20.81 -10.05 -6.54
C ILE A 365 -20.10 -8.93 -7.31
N PRO A 366 -18.78 -9.03 -7.57
CA PRO A 366 -18.07 -8.00 -8.32
C PRO A 366 -18.45 -8.03 -9.80
N ALA A 367 -18.70 -6.87 -10.39
CA ALA A 367 -19.07 -6.74 -11.79
C ALA A 367 -17.84 -6.75 -12.74
N GLY A 368 -16.63 -6.58 -12.20
CA GLY A 368 -15.39 -6.63 -12.96
C GLY A 368 -14.12 -6.84 -12.13
N ALA A 369 -12.96 -6.53 -12.73
CA ALA A 369 -11.62 -6.86 -12.22
C ALA A 369 -11.50 -8.37 -11.88
N PHE A 370 -10.63 -8.76 -10.95
CA PHE A 370 -10.55 -10.16 -10.50
C PHE A 370 -10.45 -10.31 -8.98
N TYR A 371 -11.15 -9.43 -8.26
CA TYR A 371 -11.13 -9.35 -6.81
C TYR A 371 -12.51 -9.60 -6.20
N ALA A 372 -12.53 -10.31 -5.08
CA ALA A 372 -13.65 -10.35 -4.15
C ALA A 372 -13.27 -9.60 -2.88
N PHE A 373 -14.23 -8.89 -2.28
CA PHE A 373 -14.00 -8.05 -1.11
C PHE A 373 -15.05 -8.31 -0.01
N PRO A 374 -15.14 -9.55 0.51
CA PRO A 374 -16.13 -9.92 1.50
C PRO A 374 -15.98 -9.15 2.81
N ASP A 375 -17.12 -8.87 3.42
CA ASP A 375 -17.28 -8.43 4.79
C ASP A 375 -17.20 -9.64 5.74
N VAL A 376 -16.33 -9.51 6.73
CA VAL A 376 -16.04 -10.48 7.80
C VAL A 376 -16.17 -9.82 9.18
N SER A 377 -16.82 -8.67 9.27
CA SER A 377 -16.95 -7.90 10.52
C SER A 377 -17.80 -8.63 11.56
N SER A 378 -18.71 -9.52 11.15
CA SER A 378 -19.59 -10.27 12.07
C SER A 378 -18.83 -11.15 13.07
N PHE A 379 -17.59 -11.51 12.76
CA PHE A 379 -16.71 -12.27 13.63
C PHE A 379 -16.17 -11.44 14.82
N GLY A 380 -16.38 -10.12 14.84
CA GLY A 380 -15.95 -9.25 15.94
C GLY A 380 -14.43 -9.09 16.05
N MET A 381 -13.71 -9.39 14.97
CA MET A 381 -12.25 -9.28 14.85
C MET A 381 -11.91 -8.27 13.76
N THR A 382 -10.73 -7.65 13.87
CA THR A 382 -10.26 -6.75 12.81
C THR A 382 -9.92 -7.52 11.54
N SER A 383 -10.00 -6.86 10.40
CA SER A 383 -9.62 -7.40 9.08
C SER A 383 -8.21 -8.00 9.09
N LYS A 384 -7.26 -7.32 9.76
CA LYS A 384 -5.88 -7.79 9.95
C LYS A 384 -5.80 -9.04 10.81
N GLN A 385 -6.59 -9.13 11.88
CA GLN A 385 -6.63 -10.35 12.70
C GLN A 385 -7.18 -11.53 11.90
N ILE A 386 -8.27 -11.34 11.14
CA ILE A 386 -8.83 -12.39 10.27
C ILE A 386 -7.81 -12.81 9.20
N ALA A 387 -7.18 -11.86 8.49
CA ALA A 387 -6.18 -12.18 7.47
C ALA A 387 -4.99 -12.96 8.05
N ASN A 388 -4.50 -12.57 9.24
CA ASN A 388 -3.43 -13.29 9.93
C ASN A 388 -3.86 -14.70 10.39
N LEU A 389 -5.10 -14.87 10.85
CA LEU A 389 -5.64 -16.16 11.25
C LEU A 389 -5.71 -17.10 10.04
N LEU A 390 -6.27 -16.62 8.93
CA LEU A 390 -6.35 -17.36 7.67
C LEU A 390 -4.96 -17.76 7.16
N LEU A 391 -3.97 -16.88 7.25
CA LEU A 391 -2.60 -17.20 6.84
C LEU A 391 -1.94 -18.25 7.76
N ASN A 392 -2.02 -18.04 9.07
CA ASN A 392 -1.23 -18.85 10.01
C ASN A 392 -1.84 -20.22 10.31
N GLU A 393 -3.17 -20.29 10.42
CA GLU A 393 -3.91 -21.51 10.74
C GLU A 393 -4.54 -22.16 9.51
N GLY A 394 -5.10 -21.32 8.62
CA GLY A 394 -5.71 -21.77 7.39
C GLY A 394 -4.72 -22.01 6.26
N GLY A 395 -3.49 -21.48 6.33
CA GLY A 395 -2.57 -21.53 5.19
C GLY A 395 -3.14 -20.84 3.95
N VAL A 396 -3.89 -19.74 4.11
CA VAL A 396 -4.45 -18.96 3.00
C VAL A 396 -4.01 -17.51 3.12
N ALA A 397 -3.27 -17.02 2.13
CA ALA A 397 -2.85 -15.63 2.06
C ALA A 397 -3.94 -14.77 1.42
N VAL A 398 -4.46 -13.81 2.18
CA VAL A 398 -5.41 -12.77 1.76
C VAL A 398 -4.92 -11.42 2.28
N LEU A 399 -5.50 -10.31 1.78
CA LEU A 399 -5.15 -8.99 2.30
C LEU A 399 -6.23 -8.42 3.22
N PRO A 400 -5.86 -7.81 4.37
CA PRO A 400 -6.81 -7.05 5.15
C PRO A 400 -7.31 -5.85 4.36
N GLY A 401 -8.59 -5.51 4.50
CA GLY A 401 -9.19 -4.39 3.79
C GLY A 401 -8.57 -3.05 4.16
N THR A 402 -7.98 -2.92 5.36
CA THR A 402 -7.23 -1.73 5.78
C THR A 402 -5.99 -1.45 4.92
N ASP A 403 -5.48 -2.43 4.18
CA ASP A 403 -4.40 -2.18 3.21
C ASP A 403 -4.86 -1.22 2.09
N PHE A 404 -6.17 -1.06 1.88
CA PHE A 404 -6.81 -0.26 0.84
C PHE A 404 -7.41 1.05 1.35
N GLY A 405 -7.28 1.35 2.64
CA GLY A 405 -7.87 2.53 3.27
C GLY A 405 -8.68 2.19 4.53
N ALA A 406 -8.99 3.21 5.32
CA ALA A 406 -9.58 3.01 6.65
C ALA A 406 -11.00 2.43 6.57
N ASN A 407 -11.75 2.73 5.50
CA ASN A 407 -13.09 2.20 5.28
C ASN A 407 -13.09 0.74 4.84
N GLY A 408 -11.92 0.11 4.73
CA GLY A 408 -11.78 -1.32 4.46
C GLY A 408 -11.78 -2.19 5.72
N GLU A 409 -11.85 -1.59 6.91
CA GLU A 409 -11.94 -2.35 8.17
C GLU A 409 -13.15 -3.29 8.16
N GLY A 410 -12.98 -4.48 8.75
CA GLY A 410 -13.99 -5.54 8.69
C GLY A 410 -14.07 -6.28 7.35
N LYS A 411 -13.31 -5.91 6.31
CA LYS A 411 -13.29 -6.58 5.01
C LYS A 411 -11.93 -7.22 4.71
N ILE A 412 -11.89 -8.21 3.81
CA ILE A 412 -10.64 -8.79 3.29
C ILE A 412 -10.69 -8.85 1.76
N ARG A 413 -9.54 -8.72 1.09
CA ARG A 413 -9.44 -8.89 -0.37
C ARG A 413 -8.90 -10.26 -0.73
N LEU A 414 -9.61 -10.92 -1.64
CA LEU A 414 -9.18 -12.14 -2.32
C LEU A 414 -9.04 -11.88 -3.81
N SER A 415 -7.99 -12.42 -4.41
CA SER A 415 -7.75 -12.45 -5.84
C SER A 415 -8.16 -13.82 -6.38
N TYR A 416 -9.09 -13.88 -7.35
CA TYR A 416 -9.52 -15.14 -7.97
C TYR A 416 -8.80 -15.45 -9.29
N VAL A 417 -7.53 -15.08 -9.35
CA VAL A 417 -6.65 -15.27 -10.50
C VAL A 417 -6.06 -16.68 -10.60
N GLY A 418 -6.01 -17.41 -9.49
CA GLY A 418 -5.55 -18.81 -9.44
C GLY A 418 -6.46 -19.75 -10.22
N ASP A 419 -5.98 -20.95 -10.51
CA ASP A 419 -6.82 -21.99 -11.14
C ASP A 419 -7.96 -22.43 -10.22
N MET A 420 -8.97 -23.09 -10.80
CA MET A 420 -10.19 -23.44 -10.08
C MET A 420 -9.93 -24.35 -8.87
N ASP A 421 -8.91 -25.22 -8.93
CA ASP A 421 -8.63 -26.15 -7.83
C ASP A 421 -7.94 -25.43 -6.66
N THR A 422 -7.03 -24.49 -6.95
CA THR A 422 -6.47 -23.57 -5.96
C THR A 422 -7.57 -22.76 -5.28
N LEU A 423 -8.55 -22.26 -6.05
CA LEU A 423 -9.68 -21.49 -5.49
C LEU A 423 -10.59 -22.33 -4.61
N LYS A 424 -10.91 -23.56 -5.02
CA LYS A 424 -11.69 -24.51 -4.20
C LYS A 424 -10.99 -24.78 -2.88
N GLU A 425 -9.70 -25.08 -2.93
CA GLU A 425 -8.91 -25.37 -1.73
C GLU A 425 -8.85 -24.14 -0.81
N GLY A 426 -8.56 -22.95 -1.35
CA GLY A 426 -8.54 -21.71 -0.59
C GLY A 426 -9.88 -21.42 0.10
N CYS A 427 -10.99 -21.52 -0.62
CA CYS A 427 -12.33 -21.30 -0.05
C CYS A 427 -12.68 -22.35 1.01
N ALA A 428 -12.32 -23.62 0.80
CA ALA A 428 -12.55 -24.68 1.78
C ALA A 428 -11.77 -24.44 3.08
N ARG A 429 -10.50 -24.00 2.98
CA ARG A 429 -9.67 -23.65 4.15
C ARG A 429 -10.22 -22.42 4.88
N ILE A 430 -10.66 -21.39 4.16
CA ILE A 430 -11.33 -20.22 4.74
C ILE A 430 -12.58 -20.64 5.51
N ALA A 431 -13.47 -21.41 4.88
CA ALA A 431 -14.70 -21.90 5.50
C ALA A 431 -14.42 -22.70 6.78
N LYS A 432 -13.37 -23.54 6.78
CA LYS A 432 -12.96 -24.31 7.96
C LYS A 432 -12.47 -23.42 9.10
N VAL A 433 -11.71 -22.37 8.82
CA VAL A 433 -11.20 -21.45 9.87
C VAL A 433 -12.33 -20.60 10.42
N LEU A 434 -13.10 -19.95 9.56
CA LEU A 434 -14.17 -19.04 9.98
C LEU A 434 -15.36 -19.79 10.60
N GLY A 435 -15.67 -21.00 10.11
CA GLY A 435 -16.73 -21.84 10.67
C GLY A 435 -16.48 -22.23 12.14
N LYS A 436 -15.22 -22.39 12.56
CA LYS A 436 -14.87 -22.64 13.97
C LYS A 436 -15.19 -21.45 14.86
N LEU A 437 -14.90 -20.23 14.39
CA LEU A 437 -15.22 -19.00 15.13
C LEU A 437 -16.74 -18.87 15.32
N SER A 438 -17.53 -19.21 14.30
CA SER A 438 -19.00 -19.22 14.41
C SER A 438 -19.53 -20.24 15.42
N SER A 439 -18.91 -21.42 15.55
CA SER A 439 -19.30 -22.41 16.56
C SER A 439 -18.91 -22.00 17.98
N GLU A 440 -17.71 -21.45 18.18
CA GLU A 440 -17.24 -21.01 19.51
C GLU A 440 -18.06 -19.84 20.06
N LYS A 441 -18.53 -18.94 19.18
CA LYS A 441 -19.43 -17.84 19.55
C LYS A 441 -20.82 -18.34 20.00
N LYS A 442 -21.38 -19.35 19.32
CA LYS A 442 -22.65 -20.00 19.70
C LYS A 442 -22.54 -20.76 21.03
N ASP A 443 -21.40 -21.39 21.29
CA ASP A 443 -21.14 -22.06 22.57
C ASP A 443 -20.98 -21.06 23.73
N ASP A 444 -20.30 -19.92 23.51
CA ASP A 444 -20.16 -18.88 24.53
C ASP A 444 -21.50 -18.18 24.84
N ASP A 445 -22.31 -17.86 23.81
CA ASP A 445 -23.65 -17.28 24.00
C ASP A 445 -24.63 -18.26 24.67
N SER A 446 -24.62 -19.55 24.29
CA SER A 446 -25.46 -20.56 24.96
C SER A 446 -25.02 -20.86 26.39
N SER A 447 -23.73 -20.69 26.71
CA SER A 447 -23.21 -20.80 28.08
C SER A 447 -23.56 -19.58 28.94
N LYS A 448 -23.69 -18.39 28.34
CA LYS A 448 -24.19 -17.16 28.98
C LYS A 448 -25.71 -17.22 29.23
N GLU A 449 -26.49 -17.75 28.29
CA GLU A 449 -27.93 -18.00 28.49
C GLU A 449 -28.22 -19.09 29.53
N LYS A 450 -27.39 -20.14 29.62
CA LYS A 450 -27.54 -21.14 30.70
C LYS A 450 -27.16 -20.58 32.09
N LYS A 451 -26.30 -19.56 32.16
CA LYS A 451 -25.95 -18.88 33.43
C LYS A 451 -26.97 -17.83 33.88
N SER A 452 -27.89 -17.38 33.02
CA SER A 452 -28.95 -16.43 33.42
C SER A 452 -30.21 -17.11 33.97
N ASN A 453 -30.34 -18.43 33.81
CA ASN A 453 -31.50 -19.22 34.29
C ASN A 453 -31.29 -19.92 35.65
N ASP A 454 -30.14 -19.71 36.31
CA ASP A 454 -29.84 -20.30 37.62
C ASP A 454 -29.62 -19.19 38.66
N ASN A 455 -30.70 -18.52 39.04
CA ASN A 455 -30.70 -17.62 40.21
C ASN A 455 -32.07 -17.65 40.90
N SER A 456 -32.35 -18.75 41.60
CA SER A 456 -33.44 -18.82 42.57
C SER A 456 -32.95 -18.48 43.98
N SER A 457 -33.67 -17.58 44.65
CA SER A 457 -33.61 -17.16 46.08
C SER A 457 -32.38 -16.31 46.48
N TYR A 458 -32.52 -15.11 47.04
CA TYR A 458 -33.37 -14.70 48.16
C TYR A 458 -34.00 -13.30 47.98
N ILE A 459 -35.28 -13.20 48.37
CA ILE A 459 -36.00 -11.96 48.65
C ILE A 459 -35.76 -11.60 50.11
N ILE A 460 -35.26 -10.39 50.39
CA ILE A 460 -35.48 -9.68 51.66
C ILE A 460 -35.84 -8.22 51.34
N THR A 461 -37.03 -7.83 51.76
CA THR A 461 -37.61 -6.48 51.70
C THR A 461 -36.96 -5.52 52.71
N PRO A 462 -36.99 -4.19 52.47
CA PRO A 462 -36.30 -3.20 53.29
C PRO A 462 -37.11 -2.84 54.55
N ASP A 463 -36.42 -2.78 55.70
CA ASP A 463 -36.91 -2.06 56.89
C ASP A 463 -35.98 -0.87 57.18
N SER A 464 -36.63 0.28 57.33
CA SER A 464 -36.09 1.59 57.64
C SER A 464 -36.03 1.78 59.14
N SER A 465 -34.85 2.08 59.72
CA SER A 465 -34.71 3.09 60.80
C SER A 465 -33.30 3.15 61.42
N LYS A 466 -32.85 4.38 61.69
CA LYS A 466 -31.72 4.82 62.56
C LYS A 466 -30.32 4.61 61.96
N GLY A 467 -29.39 5.57 61.92
CA GLY A 467 -29.28 6.94 62.41
C GLY A 467 -27.84 7.45 62.11
N ASN A 468 -27.64 8.77 62.16
CA ASN A 468 -26.39 9.57 62.07
C ASN A 468 -25.09 8.84 62.47
N VAL A 469 -23.90 9.13 61.91
CA VAL A 469 -23.10 10.38 61.88
C VAL A 469 -22.08 10.20 60.73
N GLY A 470 -21.84 11.08 59.74
CA GLY A 470 -21.41 12.48 59.79
C GLY A 470 -19.93 12.58 59.40
N ASN A 471 -19.64 13.01 58.16
CA ASN A 471 -18.65 14.06 57.90
C ASN A 471 -18.64 14.49 56.42
N ALA A 472 -18.75 15.80 56.26
CA ALA A 472 -18.80 16.54 55.01
C ALA A 472 -17.42 16.68 54.36
N MET A 473 -17.39 16.90 53.04
CA MET A 473 -16.69 18.00 52.37
C MET A 473 -17.10 18.06 50.87
N PRO A 474 -16.98 19.22 50.21
CA PRO A 474 -18.02 19.75 49.34
C PRO A 474 -17.70 19.75 47.84
N VAL A 475 -18.74 20.04 47.05
CA VAL A 475 -18.68 20.50 45.66
C VAL A 475 -18.35 22.00 45.63
N ILE A 476 -17.28 22.38 44.92
CA ILE A 476 -17.00 23.72 44.34
C ILE A 476 -16.27 23.39 43.02
N GLY A 477 -16.71 23.78 41.82
CA GLY A 477 -16.84 25.15 41.32
C GLY A 477 -15.53 25.57 40.63
N GLY A 478 -15.56 25.83 39.33
CA GLY A 478 -14.36 26.01 38.49
C GLY A 478 -13.55 27.30 38.66
N GLY A 479 -12.37 27.34 38.03
CA GLY A 479 -11.51 28.51 37.91
C GLY A 479 -10.06 28.12 37.62
N GLY A 480 -9.45 28.69 36.58
CA GLY A 480 -8.22 28.21 35.94
C GLY A 480 -6.88 28.57 36.62
N GLY A 481 -5.81 28.02 36.04
CA GLY A 481 -4.41 28.29 36.38
C GLY A 481 -3.50 27.19 35.81
N GLY A 482 -3.01 27.38 34.59
CA GLY A 482 -2.34 26.33 33.81
C GLY A 482 -0.89 26.02 34.18
N LEU A 483 -0.41 24.86 33.70
CA LEU A 483 0.80 24.66 32.88
C LEU A 483 1.00 23.15 32.60
N GLY A 484 0.87 22.76 31.31
CA GLY A 484 1.49 21.61 30.60
C GLY A 484 1.20 20.18 31.09
N ALA A 485 0.73 19.21 30.31
CA ALA A 485 0.55 19.08 28.88
C ALA A 485 -0.49 17.97 28.64
N ASN A 486 -1.51 18.23 27.82
CA ASN A 486 -2.32 17.16 27.23
C ASN A 486 -1.47 16.55 26.12
N MET A 487 -0.76 15.47 26.44
CA MET A 487 -0.07 14.68 25.44
C MET A 487 -1.09 13.72 24.84
N THR A 488 -1.36 13.86 23.54
CA THR A 488 -2.18 12.92 22.77
C THR A 488 -1.47 11.59 22.60
N TRP A 489 -2.22 10.53 22.27
CA TRP A 489 -1.65 9.19 22.04
C TRP A 489 -0.55 9.19 20.97
N GLU A 490 -0.72 9.97 19.89
CA GLU A 490 0.32 10.13 18.88
C GLU A 490 1.56 10.85 19.42
N GLU A 491 1.41 11.85 20.29
CA GLU A 491 2.56 12.57 20.88
C GLU A 491 3.32 11.74 21.93
N LEU A 492 2.63 10.82 22.63
CA LEU A 492 3.26 9.88 23.56
C LEU A 492 3.97 8.76 22.79
N ASP A 493 3.32 8.21 21.76
CA ASP A 493 3.91 7.22 20.84
C ASP A 493 5.13 7.80 20.12
N GLU A 494 5.05 9.05 19.65
CA GLU A 494 6.16 9.75 19.04
C GLU A 494 7.29 9.98 20.05
N LYS A 495 7.04 10.37 21.31
CA LYS A 495 8.12 10.54 22.31
C LYS A 495 8.74 9.23 22.80
N VAL A 496 7.98 8.14 22.84
CA VAL A 496 8.49 6.81 23.24
C VAL A 496 9.20 6.12 22.07
N ASN A 497 8.69 6.24 20.84
CA ASN A 497 9.30 5.70 19.62
C ASN A 497 10.45 6.57 19.06
N THR A 498 10.53 7.85 19.42
CA THR A 498 11.69 8.71 19.10
C THR A 498 12.77 8.70 20.17
N TYR A 499 12.64 7.90 21.23
CA TYR A 499 13.77 7.68 22.11
C TYR A 499 14.88 7.01 21.28
N PRO A 500 16.02 7.69 21.05
CA PRO A 500 16.87 7.34 19.92
C PRO A 500 17.44 5.91 20.08
N MET A 501 17.19 5.03 19.11
CA MET A 501 17.71 3.65 19.03
C MET A 501 19.26 3.58 19.07
N ASP A 502 19.92 4.72 18.94
CA ASP A 502 21.36 4.93 18.99
C ASP A 502 21.91 5.30 20.39
N ARG A 503 21.05 5.50 21.42
CA ARG A 503 21.51 5.32 22.80
C ARG A 503 21.68 3.83 23.07
N LYS A 504 22.91 3.35 22.86
CA LYS A 504 23.40 2.14 23.53
C LYS A 504 23.27 2.35 25.04
N PHE A 505 22.19 1.90 25.64
CA PHE A 505 22.18 1.64 27.07
C PHE A 505 23.13 0.46 27.30
N GLN A 506 24.32 0.76 27.81
CA GLN A 506 25.16 -0.25 28.44
C GLN A 506 24.38 -0.72 29.67
N ALA A 507 24.01 -2.00 29.71
CA ALA A 507 23.45 -2.59 30.91
C ALA A 507 24.45 -2.38 32.05
N ILE A 508 24.05 -1.69 33.11
CA ILE A 508 24.76 -1.68 34.38
C ILE A 508 23.88 -2.48 35.34
N GLY A 509 24.14 -3.77 35.48
CA GLY A 509 23.43 -4.57 36.48
C GLY A 509 23.67 -6.06 36.36
N GLU A 510 24.41 -6.62 37.30
CA GLU A 510 24.36 -8.05 37.60
C GLU A 510 23.06 -8.34 38.35
N GLY A 511 22.01 -8.77 37.66
CA GLY A 511 20.78 -9.28 38.28
C GLY A 511 19.49 -8.74 37.68
N GLY A 512 18.46 -9.60 37.63
CA GLY A 512 17.17 -9.30 37.01
C GLY A 512 16.45 -8.09 37.61
N GLN A 513 16.62 -7.80 38.91
CA GLN A 513 15.94 -6.69 39.59
C GLN A 513 16.44 -5.32 39.13
N SER A 514 17.76 -5.15 38.96
CA SER A 514 18.35 -3.90 38.47
C SER A 514 17.83 -3.52 37.08
N PHE A 515 17.60 -4.52 36.22
CA PHE A 515 17.01 -4.32 34.89
C PHE A 515 15.54 -3.91 34.97
N ILE A 516 14.76 -4.54 35.87
CA ILE A 516 13.35 -4.19 36.09
C ILE A 516 13.23 -2.73 36.55
N ASP A 517 14.06 -2.31 37.50
CA ASP A 517 14.03 -0.96 38.06
C ASP A 517 14.40 0.10 37.01
N GLU A 518 15.38 -0.17 36.14
CA GLU A 518 15.74 0.72 35.02
C GLU A 518 14.61 0.88 34.00
N VAL A 519 13.91 -0.22 33.67
CA VAL A 519 12.77 -0.19 32.73
C VAL A 519 11.61 0.62 33.32
N VAL A 520 11.29 0.41 34.60
CA VAL A 520 10.23 1.17 35.29
C VAL A 520 10.58 2.66 35.33
N ALA A 521 11.81 3.01 35.69
CA ALA A 521 12.25 4.41 35.75
C ALA A 521 12.17 5.13 34.38
N LEU A 522 12.44 4.42 33.28
CA LEU A 522 12.30 4.97 31.93
C LEU A 522 10.84 5.28 31.60
N ILE A 523 9.94 4.36 31.94
CA ILE A 523 8.49 4.50 31.72
C ILE A 523 7.94 5.66 32.57
N GLU A 524 8.29 5.72 33.86
CA GLU A 524 7.89 6.81 34.75
C GLU A 524 8.34 8.18 34.24
N LYS A 525 9.57 8.25 33.70
CA LYS A 525 10.12 9.46 33.10
C LYS A 525 9.37 9.88 31.83
N ALA A 526 8.97 8.93 30.99
CA ALA A 526 8.20 9.21 29.79
C ALA A 526 6.77 9.67 30.12
N LEU A 527 6.15 9.07 31.14
CA LEU A 527 4.79 9.39 31.58
C LEU A 527 4.71 10.63 32.49
N GLY A 528 5.82 11.05 33.09
CA GLY A 528 5.85 12.15 34.06
C GLY A 528 5.20 11.81 35.41
N ARG A 529 4.98 10.54 35.73
CA ARG A 529 4.36 10.05 36.98
C ARG A 529 4.87 8.65 37.35
N SER A 530 4.72 8.25 38.61
CA SER A 530 5.17 6.94 39.09
C SER A 530 4.26 5.79 38.63
N VAL A 531 4.86 4.61 38.42
CA VAL A 531 4.18 3.35 38.10
C VAL A 531 4.01 2.57 39.41
N PRO A 532 2.78 2.24 39.84
CA PRO A 532 2.58 1.44 41.05
C PRO A 532 3.27 0.08 40.96
N SER A 533 3.89 -0.40 42.04
CA SER A 533 4.64 -1.66 42.03
C SER A 533 3.79 -2.89 41.67
N GLY A 534 2.50 -2.88 42.01
CA GLY A 534 1.54 -3.95 41.65
C GLY A 534 1.22 -4.06 40.15
N ASN A 535 1.66 -3.08 39.37
CA ASN A 535 1.49 -3.01 37.92
C ASN A 535 2.72 -3.54 37.15
N VAL A 536 3.77 -3.99 37.85
CA VAL A 536 4.98 -4.54 37.26
C VAL A 536 4.95 -6.06 37.45
N THR A 537 4.91 -6.81 36.36
CA THR A 537 4.97 -8.28 36.39
C THR A 537 6.21 -8.79 35.68
N THR A 538 6.83 -9.84 36.22
CA THR A 538 8.08 -10.38 35.68
C THR A 538 7.94 -11.88 35.49
N ARG A 539 8.43 -12.41 34.36
CA ARG A 539 8.42 -13.84 34.07
C ARG A 539 9.82 -14.34 33.73
N PRO A 540 10.51 -15.03 34.65
CA PRO A 540 11.78 -15.68 34.35
C PRO A 540 11.58 -17.00 33.59
N SER A 541 12.49 -17.31 32.65
CA SER A 541 12.50 -18.59 31.93
C SER A 541 13.05 -19.74 32.79
N LYS A 542 12.43 -20.94 32.71
CA LYS A 542 12.86 -22.20 33.39
C LYS A 542 14.31 -22.63 33.09
N LYS A 543 14.99 -22.05 32.09
CA LYS A 543 16.40 -22.35 31.76
C LYS A 543 17.38 -21.19 32.06
N GLY A 544 16.94 -20.14 32.76
CA GLY A 544 17.81 -19.07 33.25
C GLY A 544 18.46 -18.17 32.18
N LYS A 545 18.08 -18.31 30.90
CA LYS A 545 18.72 -17.58 29.79
C LYS A 545 18.03 -16.27 29.41
N TYR A 546 16.81 -16.05 29.88
CA TYR A 546 16.06 -14.81 29.66
C TYR A 546 15.20 -14.41 30.86
N VAL A 547 15.18 -13.11 31.14
CA VAL A 547 14.19 -12.45 32.02
C VAL A 547 13.31 -11.59 31.12
N ALA A 548 12.00 -11.83 31.16
CA ALA A 548 11.00 -10.99 30.53
C ALA A 548 10.32 -10.10 31.58
N VAL A 549 10.16 -8.81 31.28
CA VAL A 549 9.45 -7.85 32.13
C VAL A 549 8.24 -7.36 31.35
N ASN A 550 7.07 -7.48 31.97
CA ASN A 550 5.79 -6.96 31.49
C ASN A 550 5.32 -5.88 32.46
N VAL A 551 5.34 -4.62 32.03
CA VAL A 551 4.79 -3.52 32.80
C VAL A 551 3.40 -3.19 32.26
N THR A 552 2.40 -3.17 33.13
CA THR A 552 1.00 -2.85 32.82
C THR A 552 0.66 -1.48 33.38
N VAL A 553 0.67 -0.44 32.56
CA VAL A 553 0.33 0.92 33.03
C VAL A 553 -1.17 1.17 32.88
N ARG A 554 -1.86 1.55 33.96
CA ARG A 554 -3.26 2.03 33.92
C ARG A 554 -3.33 3.56 33.80
N LEU A 555 -4.01 4.07 32.79
CA LEU A 555 -4.24 5.52 32.59
C LEU A 555 -5.48 6.02 33.37
N GLU A 556 -5.65 7.35 33.52
CA GLU A 556 -6.59 8.00 34.46
C GLU A 556 -8.07 7.64 34.27
N ASN A 557 -8.43 7.15 33.09
CA ASN A 557 -9.73 6.64 32.67
C ASN A 557 -9.96 5.16 33.05
N GLY A 558 -9.01 4.51 33.73
CA GLY A 558 -9.19 3.22 34.43
C GLY A 558 -9.28 1.96 33.56
N ASN A 559 -9.47 2.11 32.24
CA ASN A 559 -9.75 1.01 31.30
C ASN A 559 -8.66 0.76 30.24
N GLU A 560 -7.64 1.62 30.14
CA GLU A 560 -6.57 1.48 29.16
C GLU A 560 -5.31 0.88 29.80
N VAL A 561 -4.80 -0.19 29.18
CA VAL A 561 -3.64 -0.98 29.62
C VAL A 561 -2.56 -0.87 28.55
N LEU A 562 -1.43 -0.26 28.91
CA LEU A 562 -0.20 -0.34 28.11
C LEU A 562 0.63 -1.53 28.60
N GLU A 563 0.91 -2.49 27.72
CA GLU A 563 1.85 -3.58 27.99
C GLU A 563 3.20 -3.27 27.33
N VAL A 564 4.27 -3.24 28.12
CA VAL A 564 5.65 -3.03 27.60
C VAL A 564 6.47 -4.28 27.87
N TYR A 565 7.01 -4.91 26.81
CA TYR A 565 7.79 -6.15 26.87
C TYR A 565 9.29 -5.91 26.69
N GLY A 566 10.09 -6.27 27.70
CA GLY A 566 11.54 -6.29 27.62
C GLY A 566 12.12 -7.69 27.85
N ALA A 567 13.01 -8.17 26.98
CA ALA A 567 13.71 -9.45 27.17
C ALA A 567 15.24 -9.32 27.07
N LEU A 568 15.95 -9.91 28.03
CA LEU A 568 17.41 -9.91 28.10
C LEU A 568 17.97 -11.32 27.84
N LYS A 569 18.85 -11.51 26.85
CA LYS A 569 19.58 -12.78 26.63
C LYS A 569 20.94 -12.70 27.32
N SER A 570 21.33 -13.72 28.08
CA SER A 570 22.69 -13.78 28.61
C SER A 570 23.70 -13.70 27.44
N CYS A 571 24.42 -12.58 27.36
CA CYS A 571 25.51 -12.25 26.43
C CYS A 571 25.23 -11.47 25.14
N GLU A 572 24.00 -11.04 24.79
CA GLU A 572 23.81 -10.08 23.68
C GLU A 572 22.61 -9.14 23.86
N ARG A 573 22.69 -7.99 23.15
CA ARG A 573 21.86 -6.77 23.21
C ARG A 573 20.36 -7.02 23.40
N VAL A 574 19.76 -6.17 24.24
CA VAL A 574 18.31 -6.03 24.44
C VAL A 574 17.62 -5.73 23.11
N LYS A 575 16.54 -6.46 22.81
CA LYS A 575 15.59 -6.11 21.76
C LYS A 575 14.29 -5.69 22.43
N TRP A 576 13.85 -4.47 22.15
CA TRP A 576 12.54 -3.98 22.54
C TRP A 576 11.48 -4.53 21.58
N PHE A 577 10.33 -4.89 22.13
CA PHE A 577 9.12 -5.16 21.37
C PHE A 577 7.99 -4.43 22.12
N LEU A 578 7.24 -3.58 21.42
CA LEU A 578 5.97 -3.07 21.93
C LEU A 578 4.88 -4.08 21.56
#